data_AF-A0A8T5SRN0-F1
#
_entry.id   AF-A0A8T5SRN0-F1
#
_cell.length_a   1.000
_cell.length_b   1.000
_cell.length_c   1.000
_cell.angle_alpha   90.00
_cell.angle_beta   90.00
_cell.angle_gamma   90.00
#
_symmetry.space_group_name_H-M   'P 1'
#
loop_
_entity.id
_entity.type
_entity.pdbx_description
1 polymer ?
#
loop_
_entity_poly.entity_id
_entity_poly.type
_entity_poly.pdbx_seq_one_letter_code
_entity_poly.pdbx_strand_id
1 'polypeptide(L)' 'MSDTISKPRIRKLIVTEPKTVAELFLDLELSDEHVVLIGGKRVTLDHQIQENDNVVVLPRIAGG' A
#
# COMPACT_ATOMS: atom_id res chain seq x y z
N MET A 1 7.82 30.02 -3.00
CA MET A 1 7.34 28.77 -3.64
C MET A 1 7.27 27.76 -2.51
N SER A 2 6.07 27.35 -2.11
CA SER A 2 5.88 26.55 -0.90
C SER A 2 6.09 25.08 -1.23
N ASP A 3 7.21 24.52 -0.78
CA ASP A 3 7.46 23.09 -0.74
C ASP A 3 6.40 22.44 0.16
N THR A 4 5.31 22.00 -0.47
CA THR A 4 4.33 21.16 0.21
C THR A 4 4.92 19.77 0.22
N ILE A 5 5.77 19.51 1.22
CA ILE A 5 6.25 18.16 1.54
C ILE A 5 5.00 17.35 1.88
N SER A 6 4.44 16.69 0.87
CA SER A 6 3.35 15.73 1.00
C SER A 6 3.84 14.63 1.93
N LYS A 7 3.55 14.79 3.23
CA LYS A 7 3.84 13.77 4.24
C LYS A 7 3.32 12.44 3.70
N PRO A 8 4.14 11.37 3.66
CA PRO A 8 3.68 10.07 3.22
C PRO A 8 2.53 9.66 4.13
N ARG A 9 1.30 9.75 3.61
CA ARG A 9 0.09 9.39 4.37
C ARG A 9 0.08 7.88 4.47
N ILE A 10 0.64 7.36 5.55
CA ILE A 10 0.51 5.95 5.91
C ILE A 10 -1.00 5.69 6.10
N ARG A 11 -1.59 4.92 5.19
CA ARG A 11 -2.98 4.48 5.29
C ARG A 11 -3.00 3.08 5.91
N LYS A 12 -3.67 2.95 7.05
CA LYS A 12 -4.02 1.65 7.62
C LYS A 12 -5.43 1.30 7.16
N LEU A 13 -5.59 0.15 6.51
CA LEU A 13 -6.88 -0.38 6.08
C LEU A 13 -7.12 -1.71 6.80
N ILE A 14 -8.35 -1.92 7.26
CA ILE A 14 -8.81 -3.23 7.72
C ILE A 14 -9.44 -3.93 6.52
N VAL A 15 -8.87 -5.08 6.12
CA VAL A 15 -9.39 -5.88 5.01
C VAL A 15 -10.45 -6.82 5.54
N THR A 16 -11.70 -6.64 5.09
CA THR A 16 -12.89 -7.40 5.52
C THR A 16 -13.20 -8.60 4.63
N GLU A 17 -12.64 -8.65 3.43
CA GLU A 17 -12.81 -9.75 2.47
C GLU A 17 -11.46 -10.07 1.82
N PRO A 18 -11.15 -11.35 1.55
CA PRO A 18 -9.91 -11.71 0.89
C PRO A 18 -9.83 -11.08 -0.50
N LYS A 19 -8.75 -10.33 -0.75
CA LYS A 19 -8.50 -9.69 -2.04
C LYS A 19 -7.02 -9.63 -2.36
N THR A 20 -6.70 -9.47 -3.62
CA THR A 20 -5.33 -9.29 -4.08
C THR A 20 -4.82 -7.89 -3.77
N VAL A 21 -3.50 -7.73 -3.74
CA VAL A 21 -2.87 -6.41 -3.66
C VAL A 21 -3.24 -5.54 -4.88
N ALA A 22 -3.44 -6.14 -6.05
CA ALA A 22 -3.92 -5.46 -7.24
C ALA A 22 -5.32 -4.86 -7.04
N GLU A 23 -6.27 -5.65 -6.51
CA GLU A 23 -7.61 -5.16 -6.19
C GLU A 23 -7.58 -4.07 -5.12
N LEU A 24 -6.73 -4.23 -4.10
CA LEU A 24 -6.51 -3.20 -3.09
C LEU A 24 -6.00 -1.87 -3.70
N PHE A 25 -5.12 -1.96 -4.72
CA PHE A 25 -4.61 -0.78 -5.41
C PHE A 25 -5.70 -0.07 -6.20
N LEU A 26 -6.58 -0.82 -6.86
CA LEU A 26 -7.74 -0.28 -7.55
C LEU A 26 -8.71 0.40 -6.57
N ASP A 27 -9.06 -0.28 -5.47
CA ASP A 27 -9.98 0.25 -4.45
C ASP A 27 -9.50 1.55 -3.82
N LEU A 28 -8.18 1.70 -3.67
CA LEU A 28 -7.55 2.84 -3.03
C LEU A 28 -7.04 3.90 -4.03
N GLU A 29 -7.27 3.68 -5.33
CA GLU A 29 -6.77 4.51 -6.44
C GLU A 29 -5.25 4.76 -6.34
N LEU A 30 -4.50 3.71 -5.99
CA LEU A 30 -3.05 3.75 -5.83
C LEU A 30 -2.35 3.41 -7.14
N SER A 31 -1.29 4.17 -7.44
CA SER A 31 -0.38 3.92 -8.56
C SER A 31 0.75 2.95 -8.20
N ASP A 32 1.50 2.51 -9.21
CA ASP A 32 2.73 1.71 -9.11
C ASP A 32 3.89 2.44 -8.41
N GLU A 33 3.72 3.73 -8.12
CA GLU A 33 4.56 4.51 -7.21
C GLU A 33 4.33 4.14 -5.74
N HIS A 34 3.56 3.10 -5.44
CA HIS A 34 3.34 2.60 -4.08
C HIS A 34 3.84 1.16 -3.93
N VAL A 35 4.32 0.84 -2.74
CA VAL A 35 4.71 -0.52 -2.33
C VAL A 35 3.84 -0.96 -1.17
N VAL A 36 3.47 -2.25 -1.19
CA VAL A 36 2.72 -2.87 -0.10
C VAL A 36 3.63 -3.77 0.71
N LEU A 37 3.54 -3.61 2.03
CA LEU A 37 4.18 -4.46 3.02
C LEU A 37 3.10 -5.21 3.80
N ILE A 38 3.26 -6.52 3.92
CA ILE A 38 2.43 -7.37 4.79
C ILE A 38 3.37 -8.03 5.80
N GLY A 39 3.11 -7.80 7.10
CA GLY A 39 4.01 -8.27 8.16
C GLY A 39 5.45 -7.75 8.04
N GLY A 40 5.64 -6.58 7.41
CA GLY A 40 6.95 -5.98 7.17
C GLY A 40 7.69 -6.49 5.92
N LYS A 41 7.12 -7.41 5.15
CA LYS A 41 7.70 -7.91 3.89
C LYS A 41 7.00 -7.32 2.68
N ARG A 42 7.77 -6.93 1.66
CA ARG A 42 7.22 -6.52 0.37
C ARG A 42 6.54 -7.70 -0.31
N VAL A 43 5.32 -7.48 -0.75
CA VAL A 43 4.53 -8.46 -1.51
C VAL A 43 4.31 -8.00 -2.94
N THR A 44 3.98 -8.95 -3.81
CA THR A 44 3.65 -8.74 -5.21
C THR A 44 2.16 -8.41 -5.39
N LEU A 45 1.76 -7.90 -6.56
CA LEU A 45 0.38 -7.48 -6.82
C LEU A 45 -0.63 -8.65 -6.81
N ASP A 46 -0.16 -9.84 -7.16
CA ASP A 46 -0.91 -11.10 -7.15
C ASP A 46 -1.01 -11.73 -5.75
N HIS A 47 -0.32 -11.18 -4.74
CA HIS A 47 -0.41 -11.69 -3.39
C HIS A 47 -1.82 -11.49 -2.84
N GLN A 48 -2.38 -12.57 -2.28
CA GLN A 48 -3.70 -12.55 -1.66
C GLN A 48 -3.60 -12.08 -0.21
N ILE A 49 -4.28 -10.98 0.08
CA ILE A 49 -4.44 -10.42 1.41
C ILE A 49 -5.58 -11.16 2.11
N GLN A 50 -5.32 -11.66 3.30
CA GLN A 50 -6.31 -12.33 4.14
C GLN A 50 -6.98 -11.35 5.11
N GLU A 51 -8.14 -11.75 5.61
CA GLU A 51 -8.81 -11.05 6.70
C GLU A 51 -7.87 -10.99 7.92
N ASN A 52 -7.74 -9.81 8.54
CA ASN A 52 -6.82 -9.50 9.65
C ASN A 52 -5.34 -9.35 9.31
N ASP A 53 -4.95 -9.39 8.05
CA ASP A 53 -3.57 -9.07 7.67
C ASP A 53 -3.25 -7.60 7.96
N ASN A 54 -2.06 -7.36 8.52
CA ASN A 54 -1.56 -6.01 8.75
C ASN A 54 -0.88 -5.48 7.49
N VAL A 55 -1.65 -4.73 6.71
CA VAL A 55 -1.23 -4.15 5.44
C VAL A 55 -0.74 -2.72 5.64
N VAL A 56 0.48 -2.45 5.18
CA VAL A 56 1.08 -1.11 5.17
C VAL A 56 1.39 -0.72 3.73
N VAL A 57 0.78 0.37 3.28
CA VAL A 57 1.07 0.98 1.98
C VAL A 57 2.02 2.16 2.18
N LEU A 58 3.15 2.15 1.46
CA LEU A 58 4.11 3.24 1.45
C LEU A 58 4.32 3.75 0.02
N PRO A 59 4.56 5.06 -0.18
CA PRO A 59 5.06 5.52 -1.47
C PRO A 59 6.45 4.91 -1.71
N ARG A 60 6.72 4.54 -2.95
CA ARG A 60 8.00 4.09 -3.46
C ARG A 60 8.93 5.29 -3.47
N ILE A 61 9.68 5.46 -2.38
CA ILE A 61 10.71 6.48 -2.32
C ILE A 61 11.91 5.96 -3.14
N ALA A 62 12.08 6.48 -4.35
CA ALA A 62 13.33 6.36 -5.08
C ALA A 62 14.35 7.29 -4.39
N GLY A 63 14.97 6.81 -3.31
CA GLY A 63 16.06 7.51 -2.65
C GLY A 63 17.28 7.55 -3.57
N GLY A 64 17.64 8.75 -4.01
CA GLY A 64 19.00 9.12 -4.41
C GLY A 64 19.58 10.03 -3.34
#